data_AF-A0A423TLK9-F1
#
_entry.id   AF-A0A423TLK9-F1
#
_cell.length_a   1.000
_cell.length_b   1.000
_cell.length_c   1.000
_cell.angle_alpha   90.00
_cell.angle_beta   90.00
_cell.angle_gamma   90.00
#
_symmetry.space_group_name_H-M   'P 1'
#
loop_
_entity.id
_entity.type
_entity.pdbx_description
1 polymer ?
#
loop_
_entity_poly.entity_id
_entity_poly.type
_entity_poly.pdbx_seq_one_letter_code
_entity_poly.pdbx_strand_id
1 'polypeptide(L)'
;MASLSQETSREIERAITEANASCQRRKYKEAEEIYTKLLNGIAKNSVDSLLPNEKSKLALVYNNRGHSKYQQVDFEEALDDYFYAIRLNPNLAVAYYNRGTITYRLCAAMPEENGERQAMCARAKGDFSEAVRLDPENAEFREALDNCHDVPGASWTGSRFPETNKK
;
A
#
# COMPACT_ATOMS: atom_id res chain seq x y z
N MET A 1 10.80 29.54 15.50
CA MET A 1 10.55 29.19 14.09
C MET A 1 10.65 27.69 13.97
N ALA A 2 9.67 27.02 13.36
CA ALA A 2 9.78 25.58 13.13
C ALA A 2 10.80 25.31 12.03
N SER A 3 11.63 24.28 12.18
CA SER A 3 12.54 23.85 11.10
C SER A 3 11.71 23.31 9.93
N LEU A 4 12.22 23.43 8.69
CA LEU A 4 11.58 22.91 7.47
C LEU A 4 11.05 21.47 7.63
N SER A 5 11.81 20.60 8.29
CA SER A 5 11.41 19.22 8.62
C SER A 5 10.17 19.11 9.54
N GLN A 6 10.02 20.02 10.51
CA GLN A 6 8.85 20.06 11.39
C GLN A 6 7.58 20.52 10.67
N GLU A 7 7.74 21.32 9.61
CA GLU A 7 6.63 21.76 8.77
C GLU A 7 6.18 20.65 7.84
N THR A 8 7.11 20.01 7.13
CA THR A 8 6.82 18.83 6.28
C THR A 8 6.17 17.71 7.08
N SER A 9 6.67 17.39 8.27
CA SER A 9 6.05 16.38 9.14
C SER A 9 4.60 16.70 9.50
N ARG A 10 4.28 17.98 9.75
CA ARG A 10 2.92 18.43 10.06
C ARG A 10 1.99 18.37 8.86
N GLU A 11 2.48 18.73 7.68
CA GLU A 11 1.72 18.63 6.44
C GLU A 11 1.34 17.18 6.12
N ILE A 12 2.28 16.25 6.30
CA ILE A 12 2.04 14.81 6.13
C ILE A 12 0.94 14.33 7.08
N GLU A 13 1.04 14.64 8.38
CA GLU A 13 0.07 14.22 9.39
C GLU A 13 -1.33 14.80 9.12
N ARG A 14 -1.40 16.06 8.70
CA ARG A 14 -2.66 16.70 8.32
C ARG A 14 -3.31 15.98 7.15
N ALA A 15 -2.56 15.72 6.08
CA ALA A 15 -3.07 15.06 4.89
C ALA A 15 -3.58 13.65 5.21
N ILE A 16 -2.84 12.87 6.00
CA ILE A 16 -3.26 11.53 6.45
C ILE A 16 -4.58 11.62 7.21
N THR A 17 -4.71 12.57 8.13
CA THR A 17 -5.93 12.73 8.94
C THR A 17 -7.14 13.07 8.07
N GLU A 18 -6.98 14.04 7.17
CA GLU A 18 -8.04 14.51 6.27
C GLU A 18 -8.47 13.41 5.29
N ALA A 19 -7.52 12.78 4.62
CA ALA A 19 -7.79 11.71 3.66
C ALA A 19 -8.40 10.48 4.33
N ASN A 20 -7.97 10.11 5.55
CA ASN A 20 -8.57 9.01 6.30
C ASN A 20 -10.04 9.30 6.64
N ALA A 21 -10.39 10.54 6.98
CA ALA A 21 -11.78 10.93 7.19
C ALA A 21 -12.61 10.80 5.90
N SER A 22 -12.03 11.09 4.73
CA SER A 22 -12.68 10.89 3.44
C SER A 22 -12.83 9.40 3.09
N CYS A 23 -11.80 8.57 3.36
CA CYS A 23 -11.86 7.12 3.22
C CYS A 23 -12.94 6.48 4.11
N GLN A 24 -13.10 6.92 5.35
CA GLN A 24 -14.18 6.46 6.25
C GLN A 24 -15.58 6.72 5.67
N ARG A 25 -15.72 7.79 4.88
CA ARG A 25 -16.95 8.14 4.16
C ARG A 25 -17.02 7.50 2.77
N ARG A 26 -16.12 6.55 2.45
CA ARG A 26 -15.97 5.90 1.14
C ARG A 26 -15.72 6.87 -0.02
N LYS A 27 -15.19 8.05 0.26
CA LYS A 27 -14.83 9.07 -0.74
C LYS A 27 -13.37 8.90 -1.16
N TYR A 28 -13.09 7.81 -1.87
CA TYR A 28 -11.71 7.43 -2.19
C TYR A 28 -11.04 8.39 -3.18
N LYS A 29 -11.80 8.97 -4.12
CA LYS A 29 -11.26 10.00 -5.03
C LYS A 29 -10.80 11.25 -4.29
N GLU A 30 -11.59 11.71 -3.32
CA GLU A 30 -11.24 12.86 -2.48
C GLU A 30 -9.96 12.58 -1.68
N ALA A 31 -9.83 11.38 -1.10
CA ALA A 31 -8.62 10.96 -0.39
C ALA A 31 -7.39 10.90 -1.31
N GLU A 32 -7.54 10.35 -2.52
CA GLU A 32 -6.49 10.30 -3.54
C GLU A 32 -6.00 11.70 -3.92
N GLU A 33 -6.92 12.66 -4.10
CA GLU A 33 -6.60 14.05 -4.43
C GLU A 33 -5.80 14.73 -3.32
N ILE A 34 -6.20 14.54 -2.06
CA ILE A 34 -5.48 15.07 -0.88
C ILE A 34 -4.04 14.54 -0.86
N TYR A 35 -3.87 13.22 -1.00
CA TYR A 35 -2.53 12.62 -1.02
C TYR A 35 -1.71 13.07 -2.23
N THR A 36 -2.33 13.17 -3.41
CA THR A 36 -1.64 13.63 -4.62
C THR A 36 -1.18 15.08 -4.50
N LYS A 37 -2.00 15.96 -3.90
CA LYS A 37 -1.64 17.34 -3.63
C LYS A 37 -0.43 17.44 -2.69
N LEU A 38 -0.43 16.65 -1.60
CA LEU A 38 0.72 16.58 -0.69
C LEU A 38 1.98 16.12 -1.43
N LEU A 39 1.90 15.01 -2.16
CA LEU A 39 3.04 14.41 -2.85
C LEU A 39 3.61 15.32 -3.95
N ASN A 40 2.76 16.10 -4.63
CA ASN A 40 3.22 17.10 -5.61
C ASN A 40 3.88 18.31 -4.93
N GLY A 41 3.47 18.66 -3.72
CA GLY A 41 4.10 19.72 -2.91
C GLY A 41 5.47 19.32 -2.37
N ILE A 42 5.65 18.04 -2.01
CA ILE A 42 6.94 17.48 -1.63
C ILE A 42 7.73 17.19 -2.92
N ALA A 43 8.55 18.16 -3.36
CA ALA A 43 9.36 17.99 -4.57
C ALA A 43 10.12 16.66 -4.56
N LYS A 44 10.09 15.89 -5.66
CA LYS A 44 10.73 14.56 -5.76
C LYS A 44 12.22 14.59 -5.35
N ASN A 45 12.92 15.69 -5.62
CA ASN A 45 14.34 15.86 -5.27
C ASN A 45 14.56 16.11 -3.77
N SER A 46 13.52 16.47 -3.02
CA SER A 46 13.56 16.66 -1.58
C SER A 46 13.35 15.36 -0.81
N VAL A 47 12.91 14.29 -1.48
CA VAL A 47 12.66 13.00 -0.81
C VAL A 47 13.95 12.39 -0.28
N ASP A 48 15.07 12.58 -0.97
CA ASP A 48 16.37 12.05 -0.56
C ASP A 48 16.89 12.70 0.73
N SER A 49 16.60 13.98 0.94
CA SER A 49 17.01 14.76 2.12
C SER A 49 16.08 14.57 3.33
N LEU A 50 14.97 13.85 3.19
CA LEU A 50 14.07 13.54 4.30
C LEU A 50 14.74 12.64 5.33
N LEU A 51 14.42 12.89 6.61
CA LEU A 51 14.81 12.04 7.72
C LEU A 51 14.12 10.67 7.62
N PRO A 52 14.69 9.59 8.19
CA PRO A 52 14.09 8.26 8.15
C PRO A 52 12.64 8.19 8.64
N ASN A 53 12.30 8.96 9.68
CA ASN A 53 10.93 9.05 10.18
C ASN A 53 9.98 9.70 9.16
N GLU A 54 10.43 10.74 8.46
CA GLU A 54 9.63 11.40 7.42
C GLU A 54 9.46 10.50 6.20
N LYS A 55 10.51 9.78 5.79
CA LYS A 55 10.42 8.74 4.75
C LYS A 55 9.41 7.66 5.13
N SER A 56 9.39 7.26 6.40
CA SER A 56 8.42 6.28 6.90
C SER A 56 6.98 6.80 6.85
N LYS A 57 6.73 8.06 7.21
CA LYS A 57 5.42 8.68 7.07
C LYS A 57 5.01 8.87 5.60
N LEU A 58 5.96 9.22 4.73
CA LEU A 58 5.72 9.35 3.31
C LEU A 58 5.41 7.99 2.67
N ALA A 59 6.05 6.91 3.12
CA ALA A 59 5.70 5.55 2.73
C ALA A 59 4.25 5.22 3.08
N LEU A 60 3.77 5.62 4.28
CA LEU A 60 2.36 5.47 4.65
C LEU A 60 1.42 6.27 3.73
N VAL A 61 1.81 7.49 3.33
CA VAL A 61 1.04 8.30 2.37
C VAL A 61 0.90 7.59 1.03
N TYR A 62 2.01 7.09 0.47
CA TYR A 62 1.97 6.31 -0.77
C TYR A 62 1.10 5.07 -0.62
N ASN A 63 1.26 4.30 0.47
CA ASN A 63 0.42 3.13 0.74
C ASN A 63 -1.07 3.50 0.81
N ASN A 64 -1.42 4.57 1.51
CA ASN A 64 -2.83 4.96 1.68
C ASN A 64 -3.43 5.50 0.38
N ARG A 65 -2.66 6.22 -0.43
CA ARG A 65 -3.10 6.63 -1.77
C ARG A 65 -3.31 5.41 -2.69
N GLY A 66 -2.39 4.46 -2.64
CA GLY A 66 -2.53 3.18 -3.35
C GLY A 66 -3.79 2.43 -2.93
N HIS A 67 -4.13 2.46 -1.64
CA HIS A 67 -5.38 1.89 -1.15
C HIS A 67 -6.62 2.64 -1.69
N SER A 68 -6.61 3.97 -1.69
CA SER A 68 -7.70 4.76 -2.30
C SER A 68 -7.90 4.44 -3.78
N LYS A 69 -6.82 4.24 -4.55
CA LYS A 69 -6.87 3.83 -5.96
C LYS A 69 -7.36 2.40 -6.14
N TYR A 70 -6.91 1.48 -5.29
CA TYR A 70 -7.40 0.10 -5.26
C TYR A 70 -8.92 0.02 -5.11
N GLN A 71 -9.50 0.83 -4.21
CA GLN A 71 -10.95 0.89 -4.01
C GLN A 71 -11.70 1.45 -5.22
N GLN A 72 -11.00 2.17 -6.10
CA GLN A 72 -11.50 2.68 -7.37
C GLN A 72 -11.23 1.74 -8.55
N VAL A 73 -10.58 0.58 -8.32
CA VAL A 73 -10.18 -0.40 -9.35
C VAL A 73 -9.02 0.09 -10.23
N ASP A 74 -8.34 1.16 -9.84
CA ASP A 74 -7.14 1.71 -10.50
C ASP A 74 -5.90 0.91 -10.07
N PHE A 75 -5.81 -0.35 -10.51
CA PHE A 75 -4.84 -1.32 -9.99
C PHE A 75 -3.39 -1.01 -10.37
N GLU A 76 -3.12 -0.53 -11.59
CA GLU A 76 -1.76 -0.24 -12.04
C GLU A 76 -1.17 0.93 -11.24
N GLU A 77 -1.94 2.00 -11.08
CA GLU A 77 -1.55 3.19 -10.33
C GLU A 77 -1.46 2.93 -8.82
N ALA A 78 -2.21 1.95 -8.30
CA ALA A 78 -2.08 1.49 -6.92
C ALA A 78 -0.80 0.65 -6.72
N LEU A 79 -0.44 -0.21 -7.67
CA LEU A 79 0.81 -0.99 -7.62
C LEU A 79 2.04 -0.07 -7.61
N ASP A 80 2.03 0.98 -8.42
CA ASP A 80 3.09 2.00 -8.41
C ASP A 80 3.23 2.65 -7.03
N ASP A 81 2.12 3.01 -6.40
CA ASP A 81 2.12 3.61 -5.07
C ASP A 81 2.68 2.66 -4.01
N TYR A 82 2.30 1.37 -4.03
CA TYR A 82 2.87 0.40 -3.10
C TYR A 82 4.36 0.15 -3.37
N PHE A 83 4.80 0.18 -4.63
CA PHE A 83 6.21 0.10 -4.96
C PHE A 83 7.01 1.27 -4.37
N TYR A 84 6.51 2.51 -4.49
CA TYR A 84 7.15 3.67 -3.87
C TYR A 84 7.12 3.58 -2.34
N ALA A 85 6.03 3.12 -1.74
CA ALA A 85 5.93 2.92 -0.29
C ALA A 85 7.01 1.95 0.22
N ILE A 86 7.17 0.79 -0.44
CA ILE A 86 8.20 -0.21 -0.10
C ILE A 86 9.61 0.36 -0.30
N ARG A 87 9.84 1.14 -1.36
CA ARG A 87 11.14 1.76 -1.61
C ARG A 87 11.53 2.75 -0.52
N LEU A 88 10.57 3.50 0.02
CA LEU A 88 10.81 4.48 1.08
C LEU A 88 10.93 3.84 2.46
N ASN A 89 10.13 2.80 2.72
CA ASN A 89 10.19 2.02 3.95
C ASN A 89 10.04 0.52 3.65
N PRO A 90 11.16 -0.21 3.51
CA PRO A 90 11.16 -1.65 3.29
C PRO A 90 10.61 -2.48 4.46
N ASN A 91 10.37 -1.86 5.62
CA ASN A 91 9.78 -2.52 6.78
C ASN A 91 8.27 -2.27 6.91
N LEU A 92 7.64 -1.63 5.91
CA LEU A 92 6.21 -1.37 5.92
C LEU A 92 5.42 -2.61 5.45
N ALA A 93 5.18 -3.55 6.38
CA ALA A 93 4.52 -4.84 6.11
C ALA A 93 3.22 -4.71 5.31
N VAL A 94 2.36 -3.74 5.66
CA VAL A 94 1.08 -3.51 4.99
C VAL A 94 1.22 -3.17 3.50
N ALA A 95 2.32 -2.52 3.08
CA ALA A 95 2.53 -2.19 1.67
C ALA A 95 2.83 -3.44 0.83
N TYR A 96 3.55 -4.41 1.40
CA TYR A 96 3.73 -5.73 0.77
C TYR A 96 2.41 -6.48 0.69
N TYR A 97 1.64 -6.56 1.78
CA TYR A 97 0.32 -7.20 1.77
C TYR A 97 -0.61 -6.61 0.70
N ASN A 98 -0.65 -5.28 0.59
CA ASN A 98 -1.50 -4.59 -0.37
C ASN A 98 -1.05 -4.81 -1.82
N ARG A 99 0.27 -4.80 -2.07
CA ARG A 99 0.81 -5.11 -3.40
C ARG A 99 0.56 -6.56 -3.80
N GLY A 100 0.78 -7.49 -2.87
CA GLY A 100 0.50 -8.92 -3.04
C GLY A 100 -0.97 -9.16 -3.36
N THR A 101 -1.88 -8.48 -2.67
CA THR A 101 -3.33 -8.52 -2.90
C THR A 101 -3.70 -8.18 -4.34
N ILE A 102 -3.23 -7.05 -4.86
CA ILE A 102 -3.53 -6.65 -6.25
C ILE A 102 -2.88 -7.62 -7.23
N THR A 103 -1.61 -7.98 -7.00
CA THR A 103 -0.85 -8.87 -7.87
C THR A 103 -1.50 -10.25 -7.97
N TYR A 104 -2.01 -10.78 -6.85
CA TYR A 104 -2.74 -12.04 -6.81
C TYR A 104 -4.08 -11.96 -7.55
N ARG A 105 -4.83 -10.86 -7.37
CA ARG A 105 -6.10 -10.63 -8.09
C ARG A 105 -5.89 -10.56 -9.60
N LEU A 106 -4.86 -9.84 -10.05
CA LEU A 106 -4.50 -9.79 -11.47
C LEU A 106 -4.06 -11.18 -11.96
N CYS A 107 -3.36 -11.96 -11.13
CA CYS A 107 -2.90 -13.30 -11.50
C CYS A 107 -4.10 -14.23 -11.71
N ALA A 108 -5.08 -14.18 -10.81
CA ALA A 108 -6.30 -14.97 -10.88
C ALA A 108 -7.16 -14.63 -12.12
N ALA A 109 -7.04 -13.41 -12.65
CA ALA A 109 -7.75 -12.99 -13.85
C ALA A 109 -7.07 -13.45 -15.15
N MET A 110 -5.82 -13.93 -15.11
CA MET A 110 -5.07 -14.38 -16.28
C MET A 110 -5.38 -15.87 -16.63
N PRO A 111 -5.32 -16.26 -17.92
CA PRO A 111 -5.45 -17.67 -18.33
C PRO A 111 -4.40 -18.58 -17.69
N GLU A 112 -4.75 -19.84 -17.41
CA GLU A 112 -3.87 -20.82 -16.73
C GLU A 112 -2.59 -21.13 -17.50
N GLU A 113 -2.66 -21.17 -18.83
CA GLU A 113 -1.53 -21.53 -19.69
C GLU A 113 -0.53 -20.38 -19.89
N ASN A 114 -0.75 -19.22 -19.26
CA ASN A 114 0.16 -18.08 -19.37
C ASN A 114 1.33 -18.25 -18.38
N GLY A 115 2.56 -18.42 -18.88
CA GLY A 115 3.77 -18.44 -18.03
C GLY A 115 3.95 -17.17 -17.18
N GLU A 116 3.42 -16.03 -17.64
CA GLU A 116 3.41 -14.78 -16.88
C GLU A 116 2.49 -14.85 -15.65
N ARG A 117 1.41 -15.64 -15.71
CA ARG A 117 0.53 -15.90 -14.57
C ARG A 117 1.32 -16.53 -13.43
N GLN A 118 2.08 -17.58 -13.71
CA GLN A 118 2.87 -18.27 -12.68
C GLN A 118 3.89 -17.33 -12.04
N ALA A 119 4.58 -16.52 -12.85
CA ALA A 119 5.53 -15.53 -12.35
C ALA A 119 4.85 -14.47 -11.47
N MET A 120 3.64 -14.04 -11.82
CA MET A 120 2.91 -13.03 -11.08
C MET A 120 2.32 -13.59 -9.77
N CYS A 121 1.78 -14.81 -9.77
CA CYS A 121 1.38 -15.49 -8.54
C CYS A 121 2.56 -15.74 -7.60
N ALA A 122 3.74 -16.13 -8.12
CA ALA A 122 4.95 -16.25 -7.32
C ALA A 122 5.38 -14.90 -6.70
N ARG A 123 5.25 -13.80 -7.45
CA ARG A 123 5.50 -12.45 -6.92
C ARG A 123 4.55 -12.09 -5.78
N ALA A 124 3.25 -12.37 -5.94
CA ALA A 124 2.26 -12.12 -4.91
C ALA A 124 2.55 -12.92 -3.62
N LYS A 125 2.88 -14.21 -3.76
CA LYS A 125 3.29 -15.06 -2.64
C LYS A 125 4.54 -14.55 -1.93
N GLY A 126 5.51 -14.05 -2.70
CA GLY A 126 6.71 -13.39 -2.15
C GLY A 126 6.36 -12.17 -1.32
N ASP A 127 5.43 -11.33 -1.78
CA ASP A 127 4.97 -10.16 -1.04
C ASP A 127 4.24 -10.53 0.25
N PHE A 128 3.35 -11.52 0.23
CA PHE A 128 2.69 -11.99 1.45
C PHE A 128 3.68 -12.60 2.44
N SER A 129 4.66 -13.35 1.94
CA SER A 129 5.73 -13.92 2.78
C SER A 129 6.52 -12.82 3.48
N GLU A 130 6.82 -11.74 2.78
CA GLU A 130 7.55 -10.60 3.36
C GLU A 130 6.68 -9.82 4.36
N ALA A 131 5.39 -9.67 4.10
CA ALA A 131 4.46 -9.08 5.07
C ALA A 131 4.41 -9.88 6.38
N VAL A 132 4.31 -11.21 6.30
CA VAL A 132 4.36 -12.11 7.47
C VAL A 132 5.72 -12.07 8.16
N ARG A 133 6.83 -11.98 7.40
CA ARG A 133 8.17 -11.87 7.99
C ARG A 133 8.32 -10.59 8.84
N LEU A 134 7.73 -9.49 8.38
CA LEU A 134 7.79 -8.20 9.05
C LEU A 134 6.82 -8.09 10.23
N ASP A 135 5.65 -8.73 10.14
CA ASP A 135 4.63 -8.75 11.19
C ASP A 135 3.98 -10.15 11.29
N PRO A 136 4.63 -11.10 12.00
CA PRO A 136 4.21 -12.50 12.02
C PRO A 136 2.94 -12.75 12.85
N GLU A 137 2.60 -11.84 13.76
CA GLU A 137 1.41 -11.96 14.60
C GLU A 137 0.13 -11.57 13.85
N ASN A 138 0.26 -10.83 12.75
CA ASN A 138 -0.86 -10.39 11.93
C ASN A 138 -1.57 -11.57 11.26
N ALA A 139 -2.79 -11.85 11.70
CA ALA A 139 -3.60 -12.94 11.18
C ALA A 139 -3.97 -12.74 9.70
N GLU A 140 -4.21 -11.50 9.26
CA GLU A 140 -4.59 -11.21 7.87
C GLU A 140 -3.43 -11.49 6.90
N PHE A 141 -2.19 -11.19 7.30
CA PHE A 141 -1.01 -11.49 6.48
C PHE A 141 -0.77 -12.99 6.36
N ARG A 142 -0.92 -13.72 7.46
CA ARG A 142 -0.82 -15.19 7.45
C ARG A 142 -1.91 -15.82 6.59
N GLU A 143 -3.15 -15.38 6.77
CA GLU A 143 -4.28 -15.86 5.97
C GLU A 143 -4.06 -15.59 4.47
N ALA A 144 -3.57 -14.41 4.09
CA ALA A 144 -3.28 -14.12 2.70
C ALA A 144 -2.13 -14.98 2.13
N LEU A 145 -1.09 -15.27 2.91
CA LEU A 145 -0.03 -16.18 2.50
C LEU A 145 -0.55 -17.61 2.33
N ASP A 146 -1.32 -18.10 3.30
CA ASP A 146 -1.87 -19.46 3.30
C ASP A 146 -2.84 -19.68 2.13
N ASN A 147 -3.67 -18.67 1.83
CA ASN A 147 -4.62 -18.69 0.71
C ASN A 147 -3.99 -18.39 -0.65
N CYS A 148 -2.72 -17.97 -0.70
CA CYS A 148 -2.01 -17.71 -1.94
C CYS A 148 -1.52 -19.03 -2.53
N HIS A 149 -2.42 -19.72 -3.22
CA HIS A 149 -2.11 -20.96 -3.93
C HIS A 149 -1.57 -20.68 -5.34
N ASP A 150 -0.73 -21.58 -5.84
CA ASP A 150 -0.07 -21.44 -7.14
C ASP A 150 -1.07 -21.45 -8.33
N VAL A 151 -2.33 -21.87 -8.10
CA VAL A 151 -3.45 -21.81 -9.04
C VAL A 151 -4.68 -21.23 -8.34
N PRO A 152 -5.08 -19.98 -8.63
CA PRO A 152 -6.27 -19.37 -8.02
C PRO A 152 -7.56 -20.13 -8.36
N GLY A 153 -8.10 -20.86 -7.39
CA GLY A 153 -9.48 -21.38 -7.37
C GLY A 153 -10.36 -20.47 -6.52
N ALA A 154 -11.49 -20.04 -7.08
CA ALA A 154 -12.34 -18.96 -6.60
C ALA A 154 -12.68 -18.98 -5.09
N SER A 155 -12.41 -17.87 -4.39
CA SER A 155 -13.20 -17.31 -3.25
C SER A 155 -12.47 -16.28 -2.36
N TRP A 156 -11.31 -15.74 -2.75
CA TRP A 156 -10.67 -14.70 -1.93
C TRP A 156 -11.39 -13.35 -2.08
N THR A 157 -12.11 -12.92 -1.03
CA THR A 157 -12.85 -11.64 -1.02
C THR A 157 -12.04 -10.47 -0.47
N GLY A 158 -10.87 -10.69 0.14
CA GLY A 158 -9.84 -9.66 0.42
C GLY A 158 -10.32 -8.34 1.01
N SER A 159 -11.47 -8.34 1.71
CA SER A 159 -12.24 -7.11 1.93
C SER A 159 -11.86 -6.36 3.20
N ARG A 160 -10.86 -6.84 3.96
CA ARG A 160 -10.42 -6.15 5.17
C ARG A 160 -8.96 -5.77 5.04
N PHE A 161 -8.75 -4.46 4.98
CA PHE A 161 -7.48 -3.85 5.32
C PHE A 161 -7.34 -3.92 6.84
N PRO A 162 -6.14 -4.16 7.37
CA PRO A 162 -5.90 -3.95 8.78
C PRO A 162 -6.04 -2.44 9.00
N GLU A 163 -7.13 -2.04 9.64
CA GLU A 163 -7.27 -0.67 10.13
C GLU A 163 -6.09 -0.44 11.07
N THR A 164 -5.11 0.34 10.62
CA THR A 164 -3.98 0.81 11.42
C THR A 164 -4.48 1.85 12.41
N ASN A 165 -5.33 1.42 13.35
CA ASN A 165 -5.60 2.13 14.59
C ASN A 165 -6.32 1.21 15.59
N LYS A 166 -5.56 0.32 16.22
CA LYS A 166 -5.89 -0.11 17.59
C LYS A 166 -4.75 0.33 18.49
N LYS A 167 -5.12 1.23 19.41
CA LYS A 167 -4.29 1.81 20.47
C LYS A 167 -3.65 0.74 21.34
#